data_AF-A0A7Y0DNK4-F1
#
_entry.id   AF-A0A7Y0DNK4-F1
#
_cell.length_a   1.000
_cell.length_b   1.000
_cell.length_c   1.000
_cell.angle_alpha   90.00
_cell.angle_beta   90.00
_cell.angle_gamma   90.00
#
_symmetry.space_group_name_H-M   'P 1'
#
loop_
_entity.id
_entity.type
_entity.pdbx_description
1 polymer ?
#
loop_
_entity_poly.entity_id
_entity_poly.type
_entity_poly.pdbx_seq_one_letter_code
_entity_poly.pdbx_strand_id
1 'polypeptide(L)'
;MNNSLTKDEFDALGQVSKMPKFTKANACVARNTKRLAGLKYLVHGKDGSLTLTEKGQKTLFAQRCIDALRAVSTDPLARLEADVVTFLSKKGYINPGLESRAFDITPRGQECLADIEATGG
;
A
#
# COMPACT_ATOMS: atom_id res chain seq x y z
N MET A 1 15.47 7.19 -13.03
CA MET A 1 15.58 7.27 -11.55
C MET A 1 14.37 6.57 -10.97
N ASN A 2 14.47 5.26 -10.72
CA ASN A 2 13.36 4.46 -10.19
C ASN A 2 13.28 4.68 -8.69
N ASN A 3 12.40 5.58 -8.29
CA ASN A 3 12.14 5.92 -6.89
C ASN A 3 11.21 4.90 -6.21
N SER A 4 11.21 3.65 -6.70
CA SER A 4 10.42 2.54 -6.19
C SER A 4 10.96 2.12 -4.83
N LEU A 5 10.08 2.11 -3.84
CA LEU A 5 10.41 1.59 -2.52
C LEU A 5 10.49 0.07 -2.60
N THR A 6 11.43 -0.52 -1.88
CA THR A 6 11.51 -1.97 -1.72
C THR A 6 10.37 -2.49 -0.85
N LYS A 7 10.12 -3.80 -0.90
CA LYS A 7 9.06 -4.44 -0.10
C LYS A 7 9.22 -4.15 1.40
N ASP A 8 10.44 -4.18 1.93
CA ASP A 8 10.75 -3.82 3.32
C ASP A 8 10.46 -2.35 3.65
N GLU A 9 10.70 -1.45 2.70
CA GLU A 9 10.40 -0.02 2.86
C GLU A 9 8.90 0.25 2.86
N PHE A 10 8.14 -0.45 2.02
CA PHE A 10 6.67 -0.40 2.04
C PHE A 10 6.09 -0.97 3.32
N ASP A 11 6.61 -2.11 3.79
CA ASP A 11 6.21 -2.71 5.06
C ASP A 11 6.48 -1.75 6.22
N ALA A 12 7.66 -1.11 6.24
CA ALA A 12 7.99 -0.09 7.24
C ALA A 12 7.02 1.11 7.20
N LEU A 13 6.64 1.61 6.02
CA LEU A 13 5.61 2.66 5.90
C LEU A 13 4.26 2.21 6.43
N GLY A 14 3.84 0.98 6.10
CA GLY A 14 2.60 0.38 6.60
C GLY A 14 2.59 0.25 8.12
N GLN A 15 3.71 -0.19 8.71
CA GLN A 15 3.87 -0.26 10.16
C GLN A 15 3.76 1.13 10.79
N VAL A 16 4.44 2.15 10.24
CA VAL A 16 4.34 3.54 10.76
C VAL A 16 2.91 4.07 10.67
N SER A 17 2.15 3.73 9.61
CA SER A 17 0.74 4.14 9.47
C SER A 17 -0.17 3.56 10.55
N LYS A 18 0.15 2.38 11.07
CA LYS A 18 -0.62 1.67 12.09
C LYS A 18 -0.07 1.88 13.50
N MET A 19 1.11 2.48 13.61
CA MET A 19 1.81 2.65 14.87
C MET A 19 1.15 3.77 15.69
N PRO A 20 0.76 3.50 16.94
CA PRO A 20 0.37 4.56 17.87
C PRO A 20 1.54 5.53 18.03
N LYS A 21 1.26 6.84 18.16
CA LYS A 21 2.24 7.94 18.23
C LYS A 21 3.42 7.75 19.21
N PHE A 22 3.32 6.82 20.15
CA PHE A 22 4.30 6.52 21.22
C PHE A 22 4.88 5.10 21.20
N THR A 23 4.65 4.31 20.15
CA THR A 23 5.21 2.95 20.08
C THR A 23 6.62 2.98 19.51
N LYS A 24 7.54 2.24 20.13
CA LYS A 24 8.93 2.14 19.63
C LYS A 24 8.93 1.52 18.23
N ALA A 25 9.65 2.17 17.32
CA ALA A 25 9.90 1.65 15.99
C ALA A 25 10.57 0.27 16.09
N ASN A 26 10.00 -0.75 15.43
CA ASN A 26 10.65 -2.04 15.27
C ASN A 26 11.99 -1.87 14.54
N ALA A 27 12.92 -2.82 14.71
CA ALA A 27 14.25 -2.77 14.07
C ALA A 27 14.18 -2.55 12.54
N CYS A 28 13.17 -3.12 11.88
CA CYS A 28 12.90 -2.89 10.45
C CYS A 28 12.50 -1.44 10.16
N VAL A 29 11.56 -0.89 10.94
CA VAL A 29 11.14 0.51 10.82
C VAL A 29 12.33 1.42 11.08
N ALA A 30 13.03 1.29 12.21
CA ALA A 30 14.17 2.14 12.57
C ALA A 30 15.28 2.18 11.50
N ARG A 31 15.55 1.03 10.85
CA ARG A 31 16.53 0.93 9.76
C ARG A 31 16.07 1.67 8.50
N ASN A 32 14.79 1.58 8.15
CA ASN A 32 14.24 2.19 6.94
C ASN A 32 13.83 3.66 7.14
N THR A 33 13.52 4.08 8.38
CA THR A 33 13.03 5.43 8.67
C THR A 33 13.96 6.51 8.17
N LYS A 34 15.29 6.37 8.35
CA LYS A 34 16.26 7.36 7.88
C LYS A 34 16.20 7.57 6.37
N ARG A 35 16.04 6.48 5.61
CA ARG A 35 15.92 6.50 4.14
C ARG A 35 14.56 7.04 3.71
N LEU A 36 13.47 6.57 4.31
CA LEU A 36 12.11 7.03 4.04
C LEU A 36 11.92 8.52 4.36
N ALA A 37 12.56 9.02 5.42
CA ALA A 37 12.59 10.44 5.75
C ALA A 37 13.39 11.25 4.71
N GLY A 38 14.55 10.74 4.27
CA GLY A 38 15.33 11.34 3.18
C GLY A 38 14.57 11.40 1.84
N LEU A 39 13.72 10.40 1.57
CA LEU A 39 12.84 10.33 0.40
C LEU A 39 11.52 11.11 0.57
N LYS A 40 11.34 11.77 1.72
CA LYS A 40 10.17 12.58 2.10
C LYS A 40 8.87 11.79 2.20
N TYR A 41 8.93 10.49 2.49
CA TYR A 41 7.74 9.68 2.78
C TYR A 41 7.32 9.77 4.26
N LEU A 42 8.27 10.07 5.15
CA LEU A 42 8.07 10.22 6.59
C LEU A 42 8.66 11.54 7.09
N VAL A 43 8.13 12.05 8.20
CA VAL A 43 8.68 13.18 8.94
C VAL A 43 8.84 12.80 10.42
N HIS A 44 9.97 13.19 11.00
CA HIS A 44 10.20 13.11 12.43
C HIS A 44 9.57 14.33 13.10
N GLY A 45 8.61 14.08 13.99
CA GLY A 45 8.11 15.08 14.92
C GLY A 45 9.19 15.44 15.94
N LYS A 46 9.12 16.66 16.47
CA LYS A 46 10.00 17.13 17.55
C LYS A 46 9.91 16.29 18.83
N ASP A 47 8.79 15.59 18.99
CA ASP A 47 8.49 14.68 20.11
C ASP A 47 9.09 13.27 19.91
N GLY A 48 9.82 13.02 18.81
CA GLY A 48 10.34 11.69 18.46
C GLY A 48 9.32 10.79 17.75
N SER A 49 8.11 11.29 17.48
CA SER A 49 7.08 10.58 16.73
C SER A 49 7.39 10.54 15.23
N LEU A 50 6.97 9.46 14.56
CA LEU A 50 7.07 9.31 13.11
C LEU A 50 5.69 9.54 12.49
N THR A 51 5.61 10.48 11.55
CA THR A 51 4.36 10.76 10.83
C THR A 51 4.56 10.58 9.33
N LEU A 52 3.60 9.97 8.65
CA LEU A 52 3.60 9.86 7.20
C LEU A 52 3.31 11.21 6.56
N THR A 53 4.09 11.57 5.54
CA THR A 53 3.77 12.72 4.69
C THR A 53 2.62 12.37 3.75
N GLU A 54 2.06 13.36 3.08
CA GLU A 54 1.08 13.14 2.02
C GLU A 54 1.64 12.22 0.91
N LYS A 55 2.91 12.40 0.55
CA LYS A 55 3.63 11.53 -0.39
C LYS A 55 3.70 10.09 0.13
N GLY A 56 4.05 9.90 1.41
CA GLY A 56 4.03 8.62 2.12
C GLY A 56 2.69 7.92 2.03
N GLN A 57 1.63 8.65 2.36
CA GLN A 57 0.26 8.12 2.34
C GLN A 57 -0.19 7.73 0.94
N LYS A 58 0.04 8.59 -0.07
CA LYS A 58 -0.31 8.32 -1.46
C LYS A 58 0.43 7.10 -2.01
N THR A 59 1.73 6.99 -1.75
CA THR A 59 2.55 5.86 -2.21
C THR A 59 2.18 4.56 -1.50
N LEU A 60 1.96 4.61 -0.18
CA LEU A 60 1.49 3.45 0.57
C LEU A 60 0.12 3.01 0.06
N PHE A 61 -0.81 3.94 -0.18
CA PHE A 61 -2.12 3.63 -0.71
C PHE A 61 -2.05 2.99 -2.11
N ALA A 62 -1.22 3.54 -3.01
CA ALA A 62 -1.01 2.96 -4.33
C ALA A 62 -0.51 1.50 -4.24
N GLN A 63 0.46 1.23 -3.36
CA GLN A 63 0.95 -0.14 -3.15
C GLN A 63 -0.13 -1.07 -2.61
N ARG A 64 -0.98 -0.59 -1.69
CA ARG A 64 -2.09 -1.38 -1.15
C ARG A 64 -3.15 -1.68 -2.21
N CYS A 65 -3.37 -0.79 -3.17
CA CYS A 65 -4.23 -1.07 -4.32
C CYS A 65 -3.66 -2.20 -5.20
N ILE A 66 -2.34 -2.22 -5.42
CA ILE A 66 -1.67 -3.25 -6.21
C ILE A 66 -1.73 -4.59 -5.48
N ASP A 67 -1.41 -4.60 -4.19
CA ASP A 67 -1.46 -5.80 -3.34
C ASP A 67 -2.89 -6.36 -3.26
N ALA A 68 -3.89 -5.47 -3.13
CA ALA A 68 -5.30 -5.83 -3.21
C ALA A 68 -5.67 -6.47 -4.55
N LEU A 69 -5.24 -5.89 -5.68
CA LEU A 69 -5.51 -6.47 -7.00
C LEU A 69 -4.87 -7.85 -7.16
N ARG A 70 -3.63 -8.04 -6.71
CA ARG A 70 -2.98 -9.36 -6.67
C ARG A 70 -3.72 -10.34 -5.79
N ALA A 71 -4.15 -9.89 -4.61
CA ALA A 71 -4.87 -10.70 -3.66
C ALA A 71 -6.21 -11.16 -4.26
N VAL A 72 -7.01 -10.26 -4.83
CA VAL A 72 -8.27 -10.60 -5.52
C VAL A 72 -8.03 -11.53 -6.71
N SER A 73 -6.98 -11.29 -7.48
CA SER A 73 -6.62 -12.13 -8.63
C SER A 73 -6.28 -13.57 -8.24
N THR A 74 -5.83 -13.79 -6.99
CA THR A 74 -5.45 -15.12 -6.48
C THR A 74 -6.58 -15.73 -5.65
N ASP A 75 -7.24 -14.92 -4.85
CA ASP A 75 -8.31 -15.26 -3.93
C ASP A 75 -9.42 -14.20 -4.00
N PRO A 76 -10.57 -14.48 -4.61
CA PRO A 76 -11.67 -13.52 -4.70
C PRO A 76 -12.26 -13.17 -3.32
N LEU A 77 -11.97 -13.94 -2.28
CA LEU A 77 -12.38 -13.68 -0.89
C LEU A 77 -11.33 -12.89 -0.08
N ALA A 78 -10.33 -12.32 -0.76
CA ALA A 78 -9.27 -11.55 -0.12
C ALA A 78 -9.84 -10.39 0.71
N ARG A 79 -9.30 -10.23 1.93
CA ARG A 79 -9.68 -9.12 2.81
C ARG A 79 -9.06 -7.83 2.33
N LEU A 80 -9.88 -7.00 1.71
CA LEU A 80 -9.51 -5.66 1.28
C LEU A 80 -9.99 -4.60 2.27
N GLU A 81 -9.32 -3.45 2.26
CA GLU A 81 -9.76 -2.29 3.05
C GLU A 81 -10.83 -1.46 2.36
N ALA A 82 -11.67 -0.84 3.19
CA ALA A 82 -12.70 0.16 2.87
C ALA A 82 -12.36 1.06 1.66
N ASP A 83 -11.34 1.87 1.86
CA ASP A 83 -10.88 2.88 0.92
C ASP A 83 -10.28 2.28 -0.36
N VAL A 84 -9.58 1.14 -0.24
CA VAL A 84 -8.98 0.45 -1.39
C VAL A 84 -10.06 -0.14 -2.28
N VAL A 85 -11.06 -0.83 -1.71
CA VAL A 85 -12.21 -1.35 -2.44
C VAL A 85 -12.92 -0.21 -3.16
N THR A 86 -13.22 0.87 -2.44
CA THR A 86 -13.91 2.04 -3.02
C THR A 86 -13.13 2.61 -4.21
N PHE A 87 -11.81 2.73 -4.09
CA PHE A 87 -10.96 3.25 -5.16
C PHE A 87 -10.88 2.31 -6.36
N LEU A 88 -10.66 1.01 -6.14
CA LEU A 88 -10.55 0.01 -7.19
C LEU A 88 -11.88 -0.17 -7.94
N SER A 89 -13.01 -0.24 -7.21
CA SER A 89 -14.35 -0.31 -7.80
C SER A 89 -14.69 0.95 -8.58
N LYS A 90 -14.34 2.14 -8.06
CA LYS A 90 -14.54 3.41 -8.78
C LYS A 90 -13.72 3.51 -10.07
N LYS A 91 -12.55 2.88 -10.11
CA LYS A 91 -11.73 2.77 -11.33
C LYS A 91 -12.17 1.65 -12.27
N GLY A 92 -13.07 0.78 -11.82
CA GLY A 92 -13.54 -0.39 -12.57
C GLY A 92 -12.49 -1.49 -12.68
N TYR A 93 -11.59 -1.60 -11.70
CA TYR A 93 -10.60 -2.68 -11.64
C TYR A 93 -11.12 -3.94 -10.96
N ILE A 94 -12.09 -3.80 -10.06
CA ILE A 94 -12.78 -4.90 -9.40
C ILE A 94 -14.29 -4.66 -9.47
N ASN A 95 -15.05 -5.75 -9.44
CA ASN A 95 -16.49 -5.76 -9.30
C ASN A 95 -16.89 -6.51 -8.02
N PRO A 96 -18.02 -6.15 -7.38
CA PRO A 96 -18.59 -6.99 -6.34
C PRO A 96 -18.94 -8.35 -6.94
N GLY A 97 -18.45 -9.41 -6.31
CA GLY A 97 -18.74 -10.78 -6.69
C GLY A 97 -20.14 -11.22 -6.27
N LEU A 98 -20.49 -12.46 -6.61
CA LEU A 98 -21.79 -13.06 -6.29
C LEU A 98 -22.00 -13.23 -4.78
N GLU A 99 -20.92 -13.46 -4.03
CA GLU A 99 -20.97 -13.51 -2.56
C GLU A 99 -20.69 -12.13 -1.96
N SER A 100 -21.37 -11.78 -0.87
CA SER A 100 -21.30 -10.45 -0.24
C SER A 100 -19.91 -10.02 0.24
N ARG A 101 -18.90 -10.90 0.18
CA ARG A 101 -17.49 -10.66 0.51
C ARG A 101 -16.52 -10.98 -0.63
N ALA A 102 -17.01 -11.50 -1.75
CA ALA A 102 -16.17 -11.80 -2.90
C ALA A 102 -16.00 -10.56 -3.77
N PHE A 103 -14.82 -10.39 -4.33
CA PHE A 103 -14.53 -9.43 -5.38
C PHE A 103 -14.06 -10.18 -6.62
N ASP A 104 -14.54 -9.76 -7.78
CA ASP A 104 -14.08 -10.25 -9.07
C ASP A 104 -13.17 -9.21 -9.71
N ILE A 105 -11.97 -9.62 -10.12
CA ILE A 105 -11.07 -8.73 -10.84
C ILE A 105 -11.55 -8.58 -12.29
N THR A 106 -11.67 -7.34 -12.75
CA THR A 106 -12.11 -7.07 -14.12
C THR A 106 -10.96 -7.30 -15.12
N PRO A 107 -11.25 -7.46 -16.42
CA PRO A 107 -10.20 -7.51 -17.45
C PRO A 107 -9.25 -6.32 -17.35
N ARG A 108 -9.79 -5.11 -17.10
CA ARG A 108 -9.01 -3.90 -16.88
C ARG A 108 -8.09 -4.00 -15.66
N GLY A 109 -8.57 -4.59 -14.57
CA GLY A 109 -7.78 -4.83 -13.36
C GLY A 109 -6.63 -5.82 -13.62
N GLN A 110 -6.90 -6.89 -14.36
CA GLN A 110 -5.90 -7.87 -14.79
C GLN A 110 -4.83 -7.24 -15.69
N GLU A 111 -5.23 -6.48 -16.71
CA GLU A 111 -4.31 -5.77 -17.61
C GLU A 111 -3.43 -4.78 -16.84
N CYS A 112 -4.04 -4.01 -15.93
CA CYS A 112 -3.30 -3.07 -15.08
C CYS A 112 -2.29 -3.79 -14.19
N LEU A 113 -2.67 -4.94 -13.63
CA LEU A 113 -1.76 -5.72 -12.80
C LEU A 113 -0.59 -6.28 -13.62
N ALA A 114 -0.88 -6.85 -14.80
CA ALA A 114 0.13 -7.38 -15.71
C ALA A 114 1.12 -6.28 -16.18
N ASP A 115 0.63 -5.06 -16.45
CA ASP A 115 1.48 -3.92 -16.83
C ASP A 115 2.43 -3.51 -15.69
N ILE A 116 1.92 -3.46 -14.45
CA ILE A 116 2.72 -3.16 -13.25
C ILE A 116 3.78 -4.24 -13.01
N GLU A 117 3.43 -5.51 -13.26
CA GLU A 117 4.37 -6.63 -13.16
C GLU A 117 5.44 -6.60 -14.24
N ALA A 118 5.07 -6.21 -15.46
CA ALA A 118 5.99 -6.06 -16.58
C ALA A 118 6.96 -4.88 -16.41
N THR A 119 6.52 -3.78 -15.76
CA THR A 119 7.37 -2.60 -15.52
C THR A 119 8.25 -2.69 -14.27
N GLY A 120 8.16 -3.80 -13.52
CA GLY A 120 9.01 -4.05 -12.35
C GLY A 120 8.66 -3.15 -11.17
N GLY A 121 7.56 -3.49 -10.48
CA GLY A 121 7.26 -2.98 -9.14
C GLY A 121 8.38 -3.23 -8.14
#